data_AF-A0A934CZ01-F1
#
_entry.id   AF-A0A934CZ01-F1
#
_cell.length_a   1.000
_cell.length_b   1.000
_cell.length_c   1.000
_cell.angle_alpha   90.00
_cell.angle_beta   90.00
_cell.angle_gamma   90.00
#
_symmetry.space_group_name_H-M   'P 1'
#
loop_
_entity.id
_entity.type
_entity.pdbx_description
1 polymer ?
#
loop_
_entity_poly.entity_id
_entity_poly.type
_entity_poly.pdbx_seq_one_letter_code
_entity_poly.pdbx_strand_id
1 'polypeptide(L)'
;MTLEDKLSKNWAGMIKILQGEAFLHMCENYQRPKREFIIAESAEDLVASEVIFRAADGKELKPADYLKLFEEFIRKNPEHIDAIDILLNKPKDFHTDELKALREKLATNPDTLLDKFNERNLRRAYNKELADIVSMIRHAAKNDELLTVETRVDRALAKVKAKHHFTEAQGKWLEHIRHHLVANLLIEKNDIDTLPIFTRQGISYAKLNRVFDGKLDELLKEINEAVLT
;
A
#
# COMPACT_ATOMS: atom_id res chain seq x y z
N MET A 1 -11.02 39.83 38.33
CA MET A 1 -12.27 39.12 38.71
C MET A 1 -12.85 38.50 37.45
N THR A 2 -12.84 37.19 37.38
CA THR A 2 -13.36 36.42 36.24
C THR A 2 -14.89 36.38 36.26
N LEU A 3 -15.51 35.91 35.18
CA LEU A 3 -16.95 35.67 35.13
C LEU A 3 -17.35 34.62 36.18
N GLU A 4 -16.49 33.62 36.37
CA GLU A 4 -16.65 32.54 37.34
C GLU A 4 -16.69 33.07 38.79
N ASP A 5 -15.81 34.02 39.14
CA ASP A 5 -15.83 34.71 40.44
C ASP A 5 -17.10 35.53 40.67
N LYS A 6 -17.71 36.05 39.59
CA LYS A 6 -18.93 36.88 39.67
C LYS A 6 -20.19 36.03 39.80
N LEU A 7 -20.25 34.90 39.09
CA LEU A 7 -21.37 33.95 39.17
C LEU A 7 -21.42 33.26 40.54
N SER A 8 -20.27 32.92 41.13
CA SER A 8 -20.20 32.32 42.46
C SER A 8 -20.60 33.28 43.59
N LYS A 9 -20.31 34.58 43.46
CA LYS A 9 -20.63 35.58 44.49
C LYS A 9 -22.02 36.21 44.36
N ASN A 10 -22.55 36.35 43.14
CA ASN A 10 -23.88 36.93 42.91
C ASN A 10 -24.55 36.32 41.66
N TRP A 11 -25.00 35.07 41.82
CA TRP A 11 -25.63 34.29 40.75
C TRP A 11 -26.88 34.98 40.17
N ALA A 12 -27.84 35.33 41.02
CA ALA A 12 -29.14 35.85 40.56
C ALA A 12 -29.01 37.19 39.82
N GLY A 13 -28.13 38.08 40.29
CA GLY A 13 -27.87 39.34 39.61
C GLY A 13 -27.16 39.15 38.25
N MET A 14 -26.19 38.25 38.18
CA MET A 14 -25.46 37.98 36.94
C MET A 14 -26.30 37.25 35.90
N ILE A 15 -27.14 36.28 36.30
CA ILE A 15 -28.04 35.60 35.37
C ILE A 15 -29.06 36.57 34.77
N LYS A 16 -29.58 37.51 35.57
CA LYS A 16 -30.48 38.56 35.05
C LYS A 16 -29.80 39.45 34.00
N ILE A 17 -28.51 39.71 34.13
CA ILE A 17 -27.73 40.48 33.15
C ILE A 17 -27.46 39.64 31.90
N LEU A 18 -27.06 38.38 32.05
CA LEU A 18 -26.77 37.46 30.93
C LEU A 18 -28.02 37.08 30.14
N GLN A 19 -29.20 37.13 30.74
CA GLN A 19 -30.50 36.91 30.10
C GLN A 19 -31.18 38.22 29.68
N GLY A 20 -30.57 39.37 29.93
CA GLY A 20 -31.14 40.66 29.56
C GLY A 20 -31.08 40.88 28.04
N GLU A 21 -32.13 41.47 27.48
CA GLU A 21 -32.25 41.76 26.04
C GLU A 21 -31.05 42.56 25.50
N ALA A 22 -30.52 43.50 26.28
CA ALA A 22 -29.36 44.30 25.87
C ALA A 22 -28.09 43.44 25.68
N PHE A 23 -27.87 42.44 26.54
CA PHE A 23 -26.72 41.54 26.42
C PHE A 23 -26.92 40.54 25.29
N LEU A 24 -28.11 39.96 25.17
CA LEU A 24 -28.45 39.05 24.07
C LEU A 24 -28.32 39.74 22.71
N HIS A 25 -28.84 40.96 22.58
CA HIS A 25 -28.70 41.78 21.37
C HIS A 25 -27.23 42.09 21.06
N MET A 26 -26.39 42.33 22.07
CA MET A 26 -24.95 42.50 21.89
C MET A 26 -24.28 41.21 21.39
N CYS A 27 -24.68 40.04 21.87
CA CYS A 27 -24.16 38.75 21.42
C CYS A 27 -24.61 38.40 20.00
N GLU A 28 -25.87 38.66 19.66
CA GLU A 28 -26.44 38.39 18.34
C GLU A 28 -25.88 39.34 17.27
N ASN A 29 -25.75 40.62 17.61
CA ASN A 29 -25.24 41.67 16.70
C ASN A 29 -23.77 42.02 16.96
N TYR A 30 -23.03 41.11 17.60
CA TYR A 30 -21.61 41.31 17.85
C TYR A 30 -20.86 41.41 16.51
N GLN A 31 -20.46 42.63 16.13
CA GLN A 31 -19.59 42.83 14.98
C GLN A 31 -18.24 42.20 15.27
N ARG A 32 -18.07 40.95 14.86
CA ARG A 32 -16.76 40.30 14.90
C ARG A 32 -15.78 41.17 14.12
N PRO A 33 -14.60 41.48 14.67
CA PRO A 33 -13.58 42.14 13.88
C PRO A 33 -13.39 41.35 12.58
N LYS A 34 -13.48 42.06 11.45
CA LYS A 34 -13.30 41.42 10.15
C LYS A 34 -11.94 40.74 10.16
N ARG A 35 -11.88 39.47 9.72
CA ARG A 35 -10.61 38.77 9.54
C ARG A 35 -9.89 39.43 8.37
N GLU A 36 -9.07 40.43 8.65
CA GLU A 36 -8.16 41.01 7.67
C GLU A 36 -6.95 40.09 7.57
N PHE A 37 -6.84 39.37 6.45
CA PHE A 37 -5.59 38.73 6.07
C PHE A 37 -4.80 39.77 5.27
N ILE A 38 -3.66 40.22 5.81
CA ILE A 38 -2.73 41.06 5.07
C ILE A 38 -2.02 40.16 4.05
N ILE A 39 -2.51 40.15 2.81
CA ILE A 39 -1.80 39.55 1.69
C ILE A 39 -0.83 40.61 1.17
N ALA A 40 0.46 40.47 1.45
CA ALA A 40 1.46 41.32 0.83
C ALA A 40 1.56 40.93 -0.66
N GLU A 41 1.19 41.83 -1.58
CA GLU A 41 1.20 41.59 -3.04
C GLU A 41 2.58 41.15 -3.59
N SER A 42 3.66 41.34 -2.83
CA SER A 42 5.04 41.06 -3.27
C SER A 42 5.73 39.90 -2.54
N ALA A 43 5.09 39.23 -1.59
CA ALA A 43 5.68 38.12 -0.86
C ALA A 43 5.02 36.79 -1.28
N GLU A 44 5.50 36.23 -2.39
CA GLU A 44 5.20 34.85 -2.77
C GLU A 44 5.93 33.90 -1.81
N ASP A 45 5.20 33.26 -0.90
CA ASP A 45 5.75 32.21 -0.03
C ASP A 45 5.81 30.88 -0.81
N LEU A 46 6.96 30.61 -1.42
CA LEU A 46 7.22 29.36 -2.12
C LEU A 46 7.52 28.25 -1.11
N VAL A 47 6.47 27.59 -0.64
CA VAL A 47 6.60 26.41 0.22
C VAL A 47 6.84 25.17 -0.64
N ALA A 48 8.03 24.59 -0.54
CA ALA A 48 8.36 23.29 -1.13
C ALA A 48 8.34 22.20 -0.05
N SER A 49 7.70 21.07 -0.35
CA SER A 49 7.78 19.87 0.48
C SER A 49 8.65 18.82 -0.22
N GLU A 50 9.68 18.35 0.47
CA GLU A 50 10.53 17.25 0.00
C GLU A 50 10.25 16.01 0.85
N VAL A 51 10.17 14.84 0.22
CA VAL A 51 10.07 13.57 0.94
C VAL A 51 11.42 13.23 1.53
N ILE A 52 11.48 13.04 2.84
CA ILE A 52 12.67 12.60 3.56
C ILE A 52 12.43 11.25 4.25
N PHE A 53 13.50 10.47 4.38
CA PHE A 53 13.57 9.22 5.13
C PHE A 53 14.62 9.35 6.23
N ARG A 54 14.44 8.67 7.36
CA ARG A 54 15.33 8.76 8.51
C ARG A 54 16.15 7.50 8.70
N ALA A 55 17.45 7.68 8.87
CA ALA A 55 18.35 6.67 9.38
C ALA A 55 18.26 6.56 10.92
N ALA A 56 18.73 5.45 11.48
CA ALA A 56 18.69 5.17 12.91
C ALA A 56 19.60 6.12 13.73
N ASP A 57 20.62 6.69 13.09
CA ASP A 57 21.50 7.72 13.66
C ASP A 57 20.89 9.14 13.62
N GLY A 58 19.65 9.27 13.12
CA GLY A 58 18.93 10.54 12.98
C GLY A 58 19.23 11.29 11.69
N LYS A 59 20.06 10.74 10.78
CA LYS A 59 20.36 11.37 9.50
C LYS A 59 19.16 11.32 8.56
N GLU A 60 18.90 12.43 7.87
CA GLU A 60 17.88 12.51 6.84
C GLU A 60 18.44 12.09 5.48
N LEU A 61 17.66 11.29 4.76
CA LEU A 61 17.98 10.71 3.48
C LEU A 61 16.97 11.20 2.45
N LYS A 62 17.48 11.68 1.32
CA LYS A 62 16.66 11.96 0.15
C LYS A 62 16.17 10.67 -0.49
N PRO A 63 15.08 10.71 -1.29
CA PRO A 63 14.55 9.51 -1.94
C PRO A 63 15.61 8.78 -2.77
N ALA A 64 16.45 9.52 -3.50
CA ALA A 64 17.52 8.94 -4.31
C ALA A 64 18.57 8.17 -3.47
N ASP A 65 18.97 8.71 -2.32
CA ASP A 65 19.94 8.06 -1.44
C ASP A 65 19.31 6.84 -0.74
N TYR A 66 18.05 6.96 -0.34
CA TYR A 66 17.26 5.87 0.21
C TYR A 66 17.16 4.68 -0.76
N LEU A 67 16.86 4.96 -2.04
CA LEU A 67 16.78 3.94 -3.08
C LEU A 67 18.13 3.31 -3.38
N LYS A 68 19.23 4.06 -3.37
CA LYS A 68 20.59 3.48 -3.48
C LYS A 68 20.88 2.50 -2.34
N LEU A 69 20.53 2.84 -1.11
CA LEU A 69 20.68 1.93 0.02
C LEU A 69 19.81 0.68 -0.14
N PHE A 70 18.61 0.83 -0.69
CA PHE A 70 17.75 -0.30 -1.01
C PHE A 70 18.36 -1.19 -2.09
N GLU A 71 18.83 -0.62 -3.20
CA GLU A 71 19.52 -1.38 -4.26
C GLU A 71 20.76 -2.10 -3.73
N GLU A 72 21.55 -1.44 -2.89
CA GLU A 72 22.68 -2.06 -2.23
C GLU A 72 22.24 -3.17 -1.29
N PHE A 73 21.15 -3.00 -0.53
CA PHE A 73 20.61 -4.03 0.35
C PHE A 73 20.16 -5.27 -0.44
N ILE A 74 19.51 -5.08 -1.58
CA ILE A 74 19.10 -6.17 -2.47
C ILE A 74 20.32 -6.82 -3.15
N ARG A 75 21.30 -6.04 -3.61
CA ARG A 75 22.47 -6.54 -4.36
C ARG A 75 23.54 -7.17 -3.48
N LYS A 76 23.80 -6.59 -2.31
CA LYS A 76 24.75 -7.15 -1.33
C LYS A 76 24.21 -8.43 -0.72
N ASN A 77 22.92 -8.73 -0.94
CA ASN A 77 22.28 -10.03 -0.75
C ASN A 77 22.90 -10.77 0.46
N PRO A 78 22.79 -10.22 1.68
CA PRO A 78 23.56 -10.74 2.79
C PRO A 78 22.89 -12.03 3.28
N GLU A 79 23.19 -13.12 2.58
CA GLU A 79 23.14 -14.54 2.97
C GLU A 79 21.86 -15.13 3.59
N HIS A 80 20.79 -14.35 3.83
CA HIS A 80 19.68 -14.79 4.68
C HIS A 80 18.29 -14.29 4.27
N ILE A 81 18.09 -13.70 3.09
CA ILE A 81 16.73 -13.49 2.55
C ILE A 81 16.47 -14.51 1.44
N ASP A 82 16.25 -15.75 1.83
CA ASP A 82 15.89 -16.88 0.95
C ASP A 82 14.78 -16.48 -0.04
N ALA A 83 13.79 -15.70 0.42
CA ALA A 83 12.70 -15.22 -0.43
C ALA A 83 13.15 -14.32 -1.60
N ILE A 84 14.18 -13.46 -1.45
CA ILE A 84 14.68 -12.61 -2.56
C ILE A 84 15.42 -13.48 -3.58
N ASP A 85 16.23 -14.43 -3.10
CA ASP A 85 16.95 -15.34 -3.99
C ASP A 85 15.97 -16.21 -4.79
N ILE A 86 14.99 -16.81 -4.11
CA ILE A 86 13.92 -17.59 -4.75
C ILE A 86 13.17 -16.70 -5.76
N LEU A 87 12.81 -15.47 -5.40
CA LEU A 87 12.12 -14.55 -6.32
C LEU A 87 12.93 -14.24 -7.59
N LEU A 88 14.24 -14.02 -7.46
CA LEU A 88 15.09 -13.58 -8.59
C LEU A 88 15.60 -14.72 -9.47
N ASN A 89 15.84 -15.90 -8.86
CA ASN A 89 16.51 -17.04 -9.51
C ASN A 89 15.59 -18.26 -9.70
N LYS A 90 14.59 -18.46 -8.83
CA LYS A 90 13.68 -19.61 -8.86
C LYS A 90 12.21 -19.19 -8.63
N PRO A 91 11.63 -18.33 -9.48
CA PRO A 91 10.27 -17.82 -9.28
C PRO A 91 9.19 -18.91 -9.25
N LYS A 92 9.47 -20.11 -9.77
CA LYS A 92 8.57 -21.28 -9.71
C LYS A 92 8.36 -21.83 -8.30
N ASP A 93 9.36 -21.68 -7.43
CA ASP A 93 9.35 -22.19 -6.06
C ASP A 93 8.92 -21.10 -5.06
N PHE A 94 8.44 -19.95 -5.55
CA PHE A 94 8.03 -18.83 -4.72
C PHE A 94 6.55 -18.96 -4.34
N HIS A 95 6.28 -19.17 -3.06
CA HIS A 95 4.94 -19.36 -2.50
C HIS A 95 4.54 -18.17 -1.62
N THR A 96 3.32 -18.23 -1.07
CA THR A 96 2.78 -17.14 -0.23
C THR A 96 3.58 -16.94 1.06
N ASP A 97 4.18 -18.00 1.59
CA ASP A 97 5.02 -17.95 2.79
C ASP A 97 6.30 -17.14 2.54
N GLU A 98 6.96 -17.30 1.40
CA GLU A 98 8.14 -16.51 1.02
C GLU A 98 7.77 -15.04 0.81
N LEU A 99 6.62 -14.75 0.20
CA LEU A 99 6.13 -13.37 0.05
C LEU A 99 5.88 -12.71 1.41
N LYS A 100 5.31 -13.46 2.37
CA LYS A 100 5.08 -12.97 3.73
C LYS A 100 6.39 -12.73 4.47
N ALA A 101 7.31 -13.68 4.40
CA ALA A 101 8.64 -13.58 5.01
C ALA A 101 9.44 -12.40 4.41
N LEU A 102 9.32 -12.18 3.10
CA LEU A 102 9.92 -11.05 2.39
C LEU A 102 9.40 -9.71 2.92
N ARG A 103 8.06 -9.57 3.02
CA ARG A 103 7.42 -8.36 3.55
C ARG A 103 7.86 -8.07 4.98
N GLU A 104 7.90 -9.09 5.83
CA GLU A 104 8.32 -8.96 7.23
C GLU A 104 9.79 -8.56 7.34
N LYS A 105 10.67 -9.19 6.57
CA LYS A 105 12.10 -8.85 6.56
C LYS A 105 12.35 -7.42 6.10
N LEU A 106 11.68 -6.97 5.04
CA LEU A 106 11.77 -5.59 4.56
C LEU A 106 11.15 -4.56 5.52
N ALA A 107 10.14 -4.97 6.29
CA ALA A 107 9.55 -4.13 7.33
C ALA A 107 10.44 -3.99 8.57
N THR A 108 11.38 -4.92 8.78
CA THR A 108 12.22 -4.95 10.00
C THR A 108 13.66 -4.49 9.72
N ASN A 109 14.20 -4.83 8.55
CA ASN A 109 15.57 -4.53 8.15
C ASN A 109 15.66 -3.32 7.20
N PRO A 110 16.83 -2.69 7.12
CA PRO A 110 18.02 -2.85 7.96
C PRO A 110 17.89 -2.07 9.28
N ASP A 111 18.62 -2.49 10.32
CA ASP A 111 18.66 -1.79 11.62
C ASP A 111 19.20 -0.37 11.52
N THR A 112 20.00 -0.09 10.49
CA THR A 112 20.55 1.23 10.20
C THR A 112 19.51 2.27 9.79
N LEU A 113 18.29 1.86 9.45
CA LEU A 113 17.21 2.76 9.05
C LEU A 113 16.11 2.81 10.10
N LEU A 114 15.56 4.00 10.37
CA LEU A 114 14.31 4.14 11.12
C LEU A 114 13.13 3.94 10.16
N ASP A 115 13.18 4.58 8.99
CA ASP A 115 12.25 4.35 7.90
C ASP A 115 12.64 3.09 7.12
N LYS A 116 12.25 1.93 7.63
CA LYS A 116 12.52 0.60 7.03
C LYS A 116 12.01 0.49 5.60
N PHE A 117 12.51 -0.49 4.84
CA PHE A 117 12.15 -0.77 3.44
C PHE A 117 10.75 -1.37 3.26
N ASN A 118 9.79 -0.99 4.10
CA ASN A 118 8.41 -1.40 3.91
C ASN A 118 7.84 -0.84 2.59
N GLU A 119 6.80 -1.49 2.09
CA GLU A 119 6.19 -1.18 0.81
C GLU A 119 5.71 0.27 0.71
N ARG A 120 5.19 0.84 1.81
CA ARG A 120 4.76 2.25 1.87
C ARG A 120 5.93 3.21 1.63
N ASN A 121 7.06 3.00 2.30
CA ASN A 121 8.23 3.85 2.18
C ASN A 121 8.88 3.72 0.81
N LEU A 122 8.97 2.50 0.27
CA LEU A 122 9.47 2.28 -1.09
C LEU A 122 8.59 2.96 -2.14
N ARG A 123 7.26 2.84 -2.05
CA ARG A 123 6.32 3.53 -2.95
C ARG A 123 6.49 5.05 -2.91
N ARG A 124 6.70 5.63 -1.71
CA ARG A 124 7.01 7.06 -1.55
C ARG A 124 8.37 7.41 -2.16
N ALA A 125 9.38 6.57 -1.97
CA ALA A 125 10.73 6.81 -2.47
C ALA A 125 10.79 6.79 -4.00
N TYR A 126 10.11 5.82 -4.62
CA TYR A 126 9.98 5.71 -6.08
C TYR A 126 8.98 6.71 -6.68
N ASN A 127 8.21 7.43 -5.86
CA ASN A 127 7.07 8.25 -6.30
C ASN A 127 6.08 7.44 -7.15
N LYS A 128 5.77 6.21 -6.71
CA LYS A 128 4.86 5.26 -7.37
C LYS A 128 3.96 4.58 -6.33
N GLU A 129 2.82 5.18 -6.02
CA GLU A 129 1.91 4.71 -4.95
C GLU A 129 1.31 3.31 -5.18
N LEU A 130 1.23 2.90 -6.43
CA LEU A 130 0.65 1.63 -6.87
C LEU A 130 1.70 0.60 -7.28
N ALA A 131 2.98 0.91 -7.09
CA ALA A 131 4.05 -0.04 -7.39
C ALA A 131 3.99 -1.23 -6.43
N ASP A 132 4.11 -2.40 -7.03
CA ASP A 132 4.13 -3.68 -6.34
C ASP A 132 5.50 -3.98 -5.72
N ILE A 133 5.51 -4.69 -4.58
CA ILE A 133 6.74 -5.09 -3.87
C ILE A 133 7.66 -5.96 -4.74
N VAL A 134 7.10 -6.92 -5.50
CA VAL A 134 7.91 -7.74 -6.42
C VAL A 134 8.51 -6.85 -7.50
N SER A 135 7.73 -5.92 -8.04
CA SER A 135 8.23 -4.97 -9.03
C SER A 135 9.36 -4.08 -8.51
N MET A 136 9.25 -3.58 -7.28
CA MET A 136 10.27 -2.73 -6.68
C MET A 136 11.57 -3.49 -6.43
N ILE A 137 11.49 -4.75 -5.99
CA ILE A 137 12.67 -5.60 -5.79
C ILE A 137 13.33 -5.94 -7.12
N ARG A 138 12.54 -6.32 -8.13
CA ARG A 138 13.06 -6.61 -9.48
C ARG A 138 13.69 -5.38 -10.13
N HIS A 139 13.10 -4.20 -9.95
CA HIS A 139 13.69 -2.94 -10.38
C HIS A 139 15.04 -2.71 -9.68
N ALA A 140 15.11 -2.87 -8.35
CA ALA A 140 16.36 -2.69 -7.61
C ALA A 140 17.45 -3.71 -8.00
N ALA A 141 17.07 -4.95 -8.34
CA ALA A 141 18.01 -6.02 -8.68
C ALA A 141 18.45 -6.01 -10.15
N LYS A 142 17.52 -5.83 -11.09
CA LYS A 142 17.71 -6.04 -12.55
C LYS A 142 17.41 -4.78 -13.38
N ASN A 143 16.98 -3.68 -12.76
CA ASN A 143 16.54 -2.46 -13.42
C ASN A 143 15.30 -2.68 -14.33
N ASP A 144 14.43 -3.61 -13.95
CA ASP A 144 13.14 -3.90 -14.62
C ASP A 144 12.16 -2.72 -14.50
N GLU A 145 11.13 -2.65 -15.37
CA GLU A 145 10.08 -1.63 -15.27
C GLU A 145 9.29 -1.73 -13.95
N LEU A 146 8.99 -0.58 -13.32
CA LEU A 146 8.11 -0.49 -12.15
C LEU A 146 6.63 -0.58 -12.59
N LEU A 147 6.02 -1.71 -12.31
CA LEU A 147 4.64 -2.03 -12.68
C LEU A 147 3.71 -1.97 -11.46
N THR A 148 2.43 -1.68 -11.75
CA THR A 148 1.35 -1.90 -10.78
C THR A 148 1.01 -3.38 -10.70
N VAL A 149 0.41 -3.80 -9.60
CA VAL A 149 -0.05 -5.18 -9.42
C VAL A 149 -1.00 -5.58 -10.56
N GLU A 150 -1.95 -4.71 -10.90
CA GLU A 150 -2.91 -4.95 -11.99
C GLU A 150 -2.23 -5.17 -13.34
N THR A 151 -1.32 -4.27 -13.72
CA THR A 151 -0.61 -4.37 -15.01
C THR A 151 0.23 -5.63 -15.08
N ARG A 152 0.87 -6.02 -13.97
CA ARG A 152 1.66 -7.25 -13.87
C ARG A 152 0.79 -8.49 -14.06
N VAL A 153 -0.33 -8.58 -13.33
CA VAL A 153 -1.27 -9.71 -13.44
C VAL A 153 -1.88 -9.78 -14.83
N ASP A 154 -2.24 -8.64 -15.43
CA ASP A 154 -2.81 -8.59 -16.78
C ASP A 154 -1.80 -9.06 -17.85
N ARG A 155 -0.54 -8.62 -17.76
CA ARG A 155 0.54 -9.11 -18.63
C ARG A 155 0.76 -10.61 -18.46
N ALA A 156 0.75 -11.11 -17.21
CA ALA A 156 0.93 -12.54 -16.92
C ALA A 156 -0.22 -13.38 -17.51
N LEU A 157 -1.46 -13.00 -17.27
CA LEU A 157 -2.62 -13.70 -17.80
C LEU A 157 -2.69 -13.62 -19.33
N ALA A 158 -2.30 -12.50 -19.94
CA ALA A 158 -2.22 -12.41 -21.39
C ALA A 158 -1.20 -13.39 -21.98
N LYS A 159 -0.02 -13.53 -21.35
CA LYS A 159 1.00 -14.52 -21.75
C LYS A 159 0.45 -15.96 -21.66
N VAL A 160 -0.26 -16.29 -20.57
CA VAL A 160 -0.85 -17.63 -20.37
C VAL A 160 -2.01 -17.88 -21.35
N LYS A 161 -2.90 -16.91 -21.53
CA LYS A 161 -4.00 -16.95 -22.52
C LYS A 161 -3.51 -17.07 -23.97
N ALA A 162 -2.30 -16.62 -24.28
CA ALA A 162 -1.72 -16.79 -25.60
C ALA A 162 -1.20 -18.23 -25.87
N LYS A 163 -0.85 -18.98 -24.83
CA LYS A 163 -0.31 -20.35 -24.94
C LYS A 163 -1.38 -21.44 -24.91
N HIS A 164 -2.51 -21.15 -24.26
CA HIS A 164 -3.59 -22.11 -24.03
C HIS A 164 -4.89 -21.66 -24.68
N HIS A 165 -5.71 -22.61 -25.11
CA HIS A 165 -7.06 -22.32 -25.60
C HIS A 165 -8.04 -22.55 -24.46
N PHE A 166 -8.65 -21.47 -23.97
CA PHE A 166 -9.62 -21.54 -22.88
C PHE A 166 -11.06 -21.53 -23.41
N THR A 167 -11.91 -22.37 -22.82
CA THR A 167 -13.35 -22.30 -23.02
C THR A 167 -13.94 -21.08 -22.34
N GLU A 168 -15.17 -20.67 -22.69
CA GLU A 168 -15.84 -19.53 -22.05
C GLU A 168 -15.99 -19.75 -20.52
N ALA A 169 -16.26 -20.99 -20.10
CA ALA A 169 -16.35 -21.34 -18.69
C ALA A 169 -14.99 -21.19 -17.97
N GLN A 170 -13.90 -21.69 -18.57
CA GLN A 170 -12.55 -21.51 -18.03
C GLN A 170 -12.14 -20.02 -17.99
N GLY A 171 -12.54 -19.23 -18.99
CA GLY A 171 -12.31 -17.79 -19.02
C GLY A 171 -12.92 -17.06 -17.82
N LYS A 172 -14.17 -17.41 -17.44
CA LYS A 172 -14.81 -16.84 -16.23
C LYS A 172 -14.03 -17.16 -14.95
N TRP A 173 -13.51 -18.39 -14.83
CA TRP A 173 -12.65 -18.76 -13.71
C TRP A 173 -11.32 -18.04 -13.69
N LEU A 174 -10.70 -17.81 -14.85
CA LEU A 174 -9.49 -17.01 -14.96
C LEU A 174 -9.70 -15.56 -14.51
N GLU A 175 -10.88 -14.97 -14.74
CA GLU A 175 -11.20 -13.64 -14.20
C GLU A 175 -11.34 -13.63 -12.67
N HIS A 176 -11.86 -14.71 -12.06
CA HIS A 176 -11.86 -14.84 -10.60
C HIS A 176 -10.43 -15.00 -10.04
N ILE A 177 -9.60 -15.81 -10.71
CA ILE A 177 -8.17 -15.96 -10.38
C ILE A 177 -7.46 -14.61 -10.52
N ARG A 178 -7.74 -13.84 -11.58
CA ARG A 178 -7.22 -12.48 -11.78
C ARG A 178 -7.49 -11.59 -10.58
N HIS A 179 -8.75 -11.48 -10.14
CA HIS A 179 -9.11 -10.65 -9.00
C HIS A 179 -8.37 -11.05 -7.72
N HIS A 180 -8.16 -12.34 -7.52
CA HIS A 180 -7.40 -12.83 -6.38
C HIS A 180 -5.91 -12.48 -6.48
N LEU A 181 -5.29 -12.65 -7.64
CA LEU A 181 -3.89 -12.27 -7.90
C LEU A 181 -3.66 -10.77 -7.77
N VAL A 182 -4.63 -9.93 -8.17
CA VAL A 182 -4.53 -8.48 -7.97
C VAL A 182 -4.49 -8.11 -6.49
N ALA A 183 -5.17 -8.89 -5.64
CA ALA A 183 -5.17 -8.65 -4.20
C ALA A 183 -3.96 -9.28 -3.47
N ASN A 184 -3.50 -10.45 -3.90
CA ASN A 184 -2.55 -11.28 -3.13
C ASN A 184 -1.25 -11.64 -3.87
N LEU A 185 -1.09 -11.26 -5.14
CA LEU A 185 0.02 -11.56 -6.07
C LEU A 185 0.21 -13.03 -6.45
N LEU A 186 -0.09 -13.95 -5.55
CA LEU A 186 0.07 -15.39 -5.74
C LEU A 186 -1.26 -16.10 -5.46
N ILE A 187 -1.40 -17.28 -6.04
CA ILE A 187 -2.51 -18.20 -5.78
C ILE A 187 -1.99 -19.60 -5.52
N GLU A 188 -2.51 -20.24 -4.49
CA GLU A 188 -2.23 -21.63 -4.15
C GLU A 188 -3.49 -22.49 -4.23
N LYS A 189 -3.30 -23.81 -4.22
CA LYS A 189 -4.39 -24.78 -4.21
C LYS A 189 -5.36 -24.56 -3.04
N ASN A 190 -4.84 -24.26 -1.85
CA ASN A 190 -5.64 -24.07 -0.65
C ASN A 190 -6.49 -22.79 -0.71
N ASP A 191 -6.08 -21.79 -1.48
CA ASP A 191 -6.84 -20.54 -1.66
C ASP A 191 -8.18 -20.79 -2.36
N ILE A 192 -8.23 -21.78 -3.26
CA ILE A 192 -9.45 -22.12 -3.99
C ILE A 192 -10.53 -22.69 -3.04
N ASP A 193 -10.14 -23.47 -2.04
CA ASP A 193 -11.07 -24.09 -1.10
C ASP A 193 -11.44 -23.18 0.08
N THR A 194 -10.69 -22.10 0.31
CA THR A 194 -10.88 -21.21 1.47
C THR A 194 -11.55 -19.88 1.10
N LEU A 195 -11.28 -19.34 -0.10
CA LEU A 195 -11.68 -17.97 -0.40
C LEU A 195 -13.16 -17.85 -0.83
N PRO A 196 -13.88 -16.82 -0.34
CA PRO A 196 -15.27 -16.58 -0.70
C PRO A 196 -15.54 -16.42 -2.20
N ILE A 197 -14.58 -15.94 -2.98
CA ILE A 197 -14.73 -15.77 -4.44
C ILE A 197 -14.98 -17.10 -5.16
N PHE A 198 -14.44 -18.20 -4.62
CA PHE A 198 -14.62 -19.56 -5.13
C PHE A 198 -15.73 -20.30 -4.38
N THR A 199 -15.72 -20.24 -3.04
CA THR A 199 -16.66 -21.01 -2.21
C THR A 199 -18.10 -20.50 -2.32
N ARG A 200 -18.35 -19.20 -2.54
CA ARG A 200 -19.71 -18.67 -2.79
C ARG A 200 -20.33 -19.19 -4.09
N GLN A 201 -19.51 -19.60 -5.04
CA GLN A 201 -19.97 -20.27 -6.27
C GLN A 201 -20.11 -21.79 -6.10
N GLY A 202 -19.91 -22.32 -4.88
CA GLY A 202 -20.03 -23.75 -4.58
C GLY A 202 -18.93 -24.62 -5.22
N ILE A 203 -17.82 -24.00 -5.62
CA ILE A 203 -16.68 -24.68 -6.23
C ILE A 203 -15.61 -24.99 -5.20
N SER A 204 -15.04 -26.18 -5.35
CA SER A 204 -13.85 -26.65 -4.65
C SER A 204 -12.74 -26.88 -5.65
N TYR A 205 -11.49 -26.99 -5.19
CA TYR A 205 -10.34 -27.30 -6.03
C TYR A 205 -10.59 -28.51 -6.92
N ALA A 206 -11.17 -29.59 -6.37
CA ALA A 206 -11.45 -30.80 -7.13
C ALA A 206 -12.44 -30.57 -8.29
N LYS A 207 -13.45 -29.71 -8.09
CA LYS A 207 -14.40 -29.35 -9.16
C LYS A 207 -13.75 -28.43 -10.19
N LEU A 208 -13.01 -27.43 -9.73
CA LEU A 208 -12.31 -26.51 -10.62
C LEU A 208 -11.26 -27.26 -11.47
N ASN A 209 -10.52 -28.19 -10.87
CA ASN A 209 -9.54 -29.00 -11.58
C ASN A 209 -10.18 -29.85 -12.69
N ARG A 210 -11.42 -30.33 -12.50
CA ARG A 210 -12.17 -31.01 -13.59
C ARG A 210 -12.54 -30.07 -14.74
N VAL A 211 -12.82 -28.79 -14.46
CA VAL A 211 -13.08 -27.78 -15.51
C VAL A 211 -11.81 -27.51 -16.33
N PHE A 212 -10.63 -27.71 -15.76
CA PHE A 212 -9.33 -27.57 -16.43
C PHE A 212 -8.70 -28.92 -16.81
N ASP A 213 -9.51 -29.96 -17.02
CA ASP A 213 -9.06 -31.28 -17.49
C ASP A 213 -7.95 -31.93 -16.64
N GLY A 214 -7.92 -31.64 -15.33
CA GLY A 214 -6.93 -32.15 -14.40
C GLY A 214 -5.60 -31.37 -14.38
N LYS A 215 -5.47 -30.31 -15.19
CA LYS A 215 -4.23 -29.53 -15.37
C LYS A 215 -4.19 -28.22 -14.59
N LEU A 216 -5.06 -28.05 -13.59
CA LEU A 216 -5.14 -26.79 -12.85
C LEU A 216 -3.84 -26.49 -12.10
N ASP A 217 -3.19 -27.50 -11.50
CA ASP A 217 -1.94 -27.31 -10.75
C ASP A 217 -0.82 -26.74 -11.63
N GLU A 218 -0.67 -27.28 -12.84
CA GLU A 218 0.30 -26.80 -13.83
C GLU A 218 -0.03 -25.38 -14.28
N LEU A 219 -1.31 -25.09 -14.51
CA LEU A 219 -1.77 -23.76 -14.89
C LEU A 219 -1.53 -22.72 -13.80
N LEU A 220 -1.81 -23.04 -12.53
CA LEU A 220 -1.57 -22.11 -11.41
C LEU A 220 -0.08 -21.82 -11.25
N LYS A 221 0.78 -22.84 -11.37
CA LYS A 221 2.24 -22.66 -11.37
C LYS A 221 2.71 -21.76 -12.50
N GLU A 222 2.19 -21.96 -13.72
CA GLU A 222 2.54 -21.13 -14.87
C GLU A 222 2.08 -19.68 -14.68
N ILE A 223 0.88 -19.47 -14.13
CA ILE A 223 0.37 -18.12 -13.85
C ILE A 223 1.23 -17.44 -12.79
N ASN A 224 1.54 -18.10 -11.67
CA ASN A 224 2.40 -17.54 -10.62
C ASN A 224 3.78 -17.19 -11.18
N GLU A 225 4.41 -18.08 -11.94
CA GLU A 225 5.69 -17.80 -12.59
C GLU A 225 5.60 -16.57 -13.51
N ALA A 226 4.55 -16.49 -14.33
CA ALA A 226 4.33 -15.38 -15.26
C ALA A 226 4.05 -14.03 -14.55
N VAL A 227 3.46 -14.05 -13.35
CA VAL A 227 3.27 -12.85 -12.52
C VAL A 227 4.62 -12.37 -11.97
N LEU A 228 5.47 -13.30 -11.53
CA LEU A 228 6.78 -12.99 -10.94
C LEU A 228 7.85 -12.62 -11.97
N THR A 229 7.63 -12.90 -13.26
CA THR A 229 8.56 -12.61 -14.39
C THR A 229 8.15 -11.45 -15.28
#